data_AF-A0A2D4KLZ2-F1
#
_entry.id   AF-A0A2D4KLZ2-F1
#
_cell.length_a   1.000
_cell.length_b   1.000
_cell.length_c   1.000
_cell.angle_alpha   90.00
_cell.angle_beta   90.00
_cell.angle_gamma   90.00
#
_symmetry.space_group_name_H-M   'P 1'
#
loop_
_entity.id
_entity.type
_entity.pdbx_description
1 polymer ?
#
loop_
_entity_poly.entity_id
_entity_poly.type
_entity_poly.pdbx_seq_one_letter_code
_entity_poly.pdbx_strand_id
1 'polypeptide(L)'
;VFGGMNEENMTDLLSSGLKNDYNKETFTLKHKIDEQMFPCRFIKIVPLLSWGPSFNFSIWYVELNGIDDPDVVQPCLNWYSKYREQEAIRLCLKHFRQHNYTEAFESLQKKTKIALEHPMLTDLHEKLVLKGDFNACEELIEKAVNDGLFNQYISQQEYKPRWGQIIPKSTK
;
A
#
# COMPACT_ATOMS: atom_id res chain seq x y z
N VAL A 1 11.62 -8.74 6.78
CA VAL A 1 11.05 -9.37 8.00
C VAL A 1 9.56 -9.18 7.92
N PHE A 2 8.80 -10.25 8.01
CA PHE A 2 7.34 -10.22 7.93
C PHE A 2 6.74 -10.58 9.29
N GLY A 3 5.53 -10.13 9.54
CA GLY A 3 4.80 -10.54 10.73
C GLY A 3 3.28 -10.48 10.54
N GLY A 4 2.59 -11.28 11.33
CA GLY A 4 1.13 -11.35 11.27
C GLY A 4 0.53 -12.17 12.40
N MET A 5 -0.80 -12.20 12.44
CA MET A 5 -1.56 -13.04 13.34
C MET A 5 -1.66 -14.50 12.87
N ASN A 6 -1.39 -14.74 11.59
CA ASN A 6 -1.33 -16.06 10.98
C ASN A 6 -0.11 -16.15 10.04
N GLU A 7 0.20 -17.36 9.57
CA GLU A 7 1.40 -17.63 8.77
C GLU A 7 1.26 -17.25 7.28
N GLU A 8 0.01 -17.20 6.77
CA GLU A 8 -0.28 -17.06 5.34
C GLU A 8 -0.28 -15.60 4.87
N ASN A 9 -0.85 -14.69 5.67
CA ASN A 9 -1.11 -13.31 5.28
C ASN A 9 -0.33 -12.34 6.16
N MET A 10 1.00 -12.42 6.08
CA MET A 10 1.91 -11.57 6.84
C MET A 10 2.14 -10.21 6.15
N THR A 11 2.37 -9.18 6.95
CA THR A 11 2.73 -7.82 6.50
C THR A 11 4.25 -7.67 6.51
N ASP A 12 4.82 -6.96 5.52
CA ASP A 12 6.24 -6.59 5.54
C ASP A 12 6.49 -5.54 6.63
N LEU A 13 7.37 -5.87 7.57
CA LEU A 13 7.68 -5.05 8.74
C LEU A 13 9.02 -4.32 8.62
N LEU A 14 9.97 -4.88 7.85
CA LEU A 14 11.32 -4.35 7.70
C LEU A 14 12.01 -4.97 6.49
N SER A 15 12.51 -4.14 5.60
CA SER A 15 13.48 -4.53 4.57
C SER A 15 14.80 -3.82 4.86
N SER A 16 15.83 -4.58 5.24
CA SER A 16 17.14 -4.04 5.63
C SER A 16 18.23 -5.12 5.56
N GLY A 17 19.47 -4.77 5.92
CA GLY A 17 20.63 -5.66 5.97
C GLY A 17 21.47 -5.43 7.21
N LEU A 18 22.24 -6.46 7.59
CA LEU A 18 23.20 -6.41 8.70
C LEU A 18 24.57 -5.95 8.22
N LYS A 19 25.34 -5.32 9.10
CA LYS A 19 26.76 -5.05 8.87
C LYS A 19 27.58 -6.34 9.06
N ASN A 20 28.72 -6.42 8.37
CA ASN A 20 29.64 -7.55 8.51
C ASN A 20 30.64 -7.30 9.64
N ASP A 21 30.14 -7.21 10.88
CA ASP A 21 30.95 -7.07 12.09
C ASP A 21 30.40 -7.96 13.23
N TYR A 22 30.96 -7.84 14.44
CA TYR A 22 30.58 -8.63 15.61
C TYR A 22 29.62 -7.89 16.56
N ASN A 23 29.14 -6.71 16.18
CA ASN A 23 28.29 -5.89 17.03
C ASN A 23 26.83 -6.35 16.93
N LYS A 24 26.11 -6.34 18.05
CA LYS A 24 24.66 -6.57 18.03
C LYS A 24 23.96 -5.36 17.40
N GLU A 25 23.03 -5.60 16.48
CA GLU A 25 22.22 -4.57 15.83
C GLU A 25 20.75 -4.70 16.23
N THR A 26 20.05 -3.57 16.38
CA THR A 26 18.62 -3.52 16.69
C THR A 26 17.91 -2.64 15.66
N PHE A 27 16.79 -3.14 15.14
CA PHE A 27 16.00 -2.47 14.11
C PHE A 27 14.56 -2.29 14.58
N THR A 28 14.02 -1.10 14.39
CA THR A 28 12.59 -0.84 14.64
C THR A 28 11.76 -1.47 13.54
N LEU A 29 10.83 -2.36 13.92
CA LEU A 29 9.87 -2.95 13.00
C LEU A 29 8.66 -2.03 12.82
N LYS A 30 8.06 -2.02 11.62
CA LYS A 30 6.74 -1.43 11.43
C LYS A 30 5.74 -2.14 12.34
N HIS A 31 5.08 -1.37 13.20
CA HIS A 31 4.12 -1.89 14.18
C HIS A 31 2.84 -1.04 14.24
N LYS A 32 2.67 -0.10 13.29
CA LYS A 32 1.50 0.78 13.17
C LYS A 32 0.94 0.82 11.75
N ILE A 33 -0.37 1.05 11.67
CA ILE A 33 -1.12 1.40 10.46
C ILE A 33 -1.91 2.66 10.81
N ASP A 34 -1.69 3.77 10.10
CA ASP A 34 -2.36 5.06 10.30
C ASP A 34 -2.41 5.48 11.80
N GLU A 35 -1.27 5.35 12.49
CA GLU A 35 -1.05 5.57 13.94
C GLU A 35 -1.56 4.49 14.92
N GLN A 36 -2.40 3.56 14.49
CA GLN A 36 -2.88 2.49 15.36
C GLN A 36 -1.93 1.29 15.36
N MET A 37 -1.60 0.79 16.55
CA MET A 37 -0.73 -0.38 16.70
C MET A 37 -1.47 -1.67 16.29
N PHE A 38 -0.73 -2.61 15.67
CA PHE A 38 -1.24 -3.94 15.36
C PHE A 38 -0.35 -5.04 15.97
N PRO A 39 -0.94 -6.12 16.53
CA PRO A 39 -0.20 -7.21 17.12
C PRO A 39 0.28 -8.22 16.06
N CYS A 40 1.32 -8.98 16.40
CA CYS A 40 1.80 -10.13 15.65
C CYS A 40 1.92 -11.34 16.56
N ARG A 41 1.54 -12.52 16.05
CA ARG A 41 1.79 -13.83 16.70
C ARG A 41 2.96 -14.57 16.06
N PHE A 42 3.15 -14.36 14.77
CA PHE A 42 4.20 -14.98 13.97
C PHE A 42 5.12 -13.91 13.39
N ILE A 43 6.42 -14.18 13.41
CA ILE A 43 7.46 -13.38 12.78
C ILE A 43 8.25 -14.29 11.84
N LYS A 44 8.41 -13.86 10.60
CA LYS A 44 9.15 -14.57 9.55
C LYS A 44 10.33 -13.73 9.08
N ILE A 45 11.54 -14.23 9.31
CA ILE A 45 12.78 -13.62 8.81
C ILE A 45 13.13 -14.29 7.49
N VAL A 46 13.30 -13.49 6.43
CA VAL A 46 13.63 -13.97 5.09
C VAL A 46 15.00 -13.39 4.71
N PRO A 47 16.09 -14.17 4.80
CA PRO A 47 17.39 -13.72 4.32
C PRO A 47 17.38 -13.68 2.78
N LEU A 48 17.92 -12.59 2.22
CA LEU A 48 17.92 -12.35 0.77
C LEU A 48 19.32 -12.41 0.16
N LEU A 49 20.31 -11.86 0.85
CA LEU A 49 21.70 -11.81 0.40
C LEU A 49 22.64 -12.06 1.58
N SER A 50 23.66 -12.89 1.38
CA SER A 50 24.78 -13.04 2.30
C SER A 50 25.92 -12.12 1.89
N TRP A 51 26.79 -11.75 2.83
CA TRP A 51 27.96 -10.91 2.55
C TRP A 51 29.00 -11.60 1.66
N GLY A 52 29.08 -12.93 1.71
CA GLY A 52 30.00 -13.72 0.88
C GLY A 52 29.26 -14.51 -0.19
N PRO A 53 29.73 -14.54 -1.45
CA PRO A 53 29.01 -15.05 -2.62
C PRO A 53 28.78 -16.57 -2.64
N SER A 54 29.19 -17.32 -1.60
CA SER A 54 29.15 -18.80 -1.60
C SER A 54 28.81 -19.42 -0.24
N PHE A 55 28.24 -18.64 0.68
CA PHE A 55 27.85 -19.14 2.01
C PHE A 55 26.33 -19.21 2.16
N ASN A 56 25.88 -20.24 2.88
CA ASN A 56 24.50 -20.37 3.33
C ASN A 56 24.11 -19.21 4.26
N PHE A 57 22.81 -18.88 4.29
CA PHE A 57 22.29 -17.92 5.24
C PHE A 57 22.41 -18.45 6.67
N SER A 58 22.98 -17.63 7.55
CA SER A 58 23.15 -17.95 8.96
C SER A 58 22.64 -16.79 9.81
N ILE A 59 21.89 -17.11 10.86
CA ILE A 59 21.41 -16.15 11.86
C ILE A 59 21.93 -16.63 13.20
N TRP A 60 22.77 -15.81 13.85
CA TRP A 60 23.45 -16.19 15.09
C TRP A 60 22.55 -16.09 16.31
N TYR A 61 21.78 -15.01 16.40
CA TYR A 61 20.90 -14.72 17.53
C TYR A 61 19.78 -13.79 17.07
N VAL A 62 18.59 -13.98 17.64
CA VAL A 62 17.42 -13.12 17.40
C VAL A 62 16.78 -12.82 18.75
N GLU A 63 16.47 -11.56 18.96
CA GLU A 63 15.69 -11.08 20.11
C GLU A 63 14.54 -10.24 19.58
N LEU A 64 13.34 -10.48 20.11
CA LEU A 64 12.15 -9.71 19.79
C LEU A 64 11.73 -8.92 21.02
N ASN A 65 11.68 -7.61 20.88
CA ASN A 65 11.26 -6.69 21.91
C ASN A 65 9.97 -5.98 21.49
N GLY A 66 9.04 -5.82 22.42
CA GLY A 66 7.72 -5.25 22.14
C GLY A 66 6.87 -5.12 23.40
N ILE A 67 5.59 -4.87 23.19
CA ILE A 67 4.58 -4.79 24.25
C ILE A 67 3.75 -6.07 24.20
N ASP A 68 3.80 -6.87 25.27
CA ASP A 68 3.02 -8.10 25.44
C ASP A 68 1.93 -7.96 26.53
N ASP A 69 1.85 -6.79 27.18
CA ASP A 69 0.84 -6.45 28.16
C ASP A 69 -0.59 -6.66 27.59
N PRO A 70 -1.38 -7.60 28.14
CA PRO A 70 -2.73 -7.87 27.67
C PRO A 70 -3.64 -6.64 27.62
N ASP A 71 -3.46 -5.69 28.54
CA ASP A 71 -4.31 -4.49 28.63
C ASP A 71 -4.08 -3.55 27.42
N VAL A 72 -2.90 -3.61 26.80
CA VAL A 72 -2.58 -2.87 25.58
C VAL A 72 -2.85 -3.72 24.33
N VAL A 73 -2.49 -5.00 24.37
CA VAL A 73 -2.57 -5.90 23.21
C VAL A 73 -4.00 -6.24 22.84
N GLN A 74 -4.90 -6.46 23.81
CA GLN A 74 -6.28 -6.88 23.54
C GLN A 74 -7.10 -5.82 22.76
N PRO A 75 -7.08 -4.51 23.13
CA PRO A 75 -7.70 -3.48 22.32
C PRO A 75 -7.13 -3.41 20.89
N CYS A 76 -5.81 -3.52 20.73
CA CYS A 76 -5.15 -3.52 19.44
C CYS A 76 -5.56 -4.73 18.58
N LEU A 77 -5.70 -5.90 19.20
CA LEU A 77 -6.17 -7.12 18.54
C LEU A 77 -7.61 -6.96 18.03
N ASN A 78 -8.50 -6.42 18.85
CA ASN A 78 -9.90 -6.18 18.49
C ASN A 78 -10.02 -5.19 17.32
N TRP A 79 -9.28 -4.09 17.38
CA TRP A 79 -9.22 -3.14 16.27
C TRP A 79 -8.66 -3.78 15.01
N TYR A 80 -7.52 -4.48 15.12
CA TYR A 80 -6.84 -5.08 13.97
C TYR A 80 -7.67 -6.19 13.31
N SER A 81 -8.47 -6.93 14.09
CA SER A 81 -9.41 -7.92 13.55
C SER A 81 -10.47 -7.26 12.67
N LYS A 82 -11.06 -6.15 13.13
CA LYS A 82 -12.03 -5.38 12.33
C LYS A 82 -11.39 -4.77 11.08
N TYR A 83 -10.18 -4.23 11.22
CA TYR A 83 -9.42 -3.68 10.09
C TYR A 83 -9.16 -4.75 9.02
N ARG A 84 -8.70 -5.95 9.43
CA ARG A 84 -8.48 -7.06 8.51
C ARG A 84 -9.75 -7.55 7.84
N GLU A 85 -10.87 -7.57 8.54
CA GLU A 85 -12.17 -7.92 7.97
C GLU A 85 -12.58 -6.91 6.88
N GLN A 86 -12.42 -5.61 7.13
CA GLN A 86 -12.69 -4.56 6.14
C GLN A 86 -11.78 -4.69 4.92
N GLU A 87 -10.48 -4.90 5.11
CA GLU A 87 -9.54 -5.08 4.00
C GLU A 87 -9.81 -6.37 3.22
N ALA A 88 -10.20 -7.46 3.88
CA ALA A 88 -10.60 -8.69 3.21
C ALA A 88 -11.82 -8.45 2.32
N ILE A 89 -12.85 -7.78 2.82
CA ILE A 89 -14.03 -7.41 2.02
C ILE A 89 -13.61 -6.53 0.84
N ARG A 90 -12.76 -5.51 1.06
CA ARG A 90 -12.28 -4.62 0.00
C ARG A 90 -11.53 -5.39 -1.08
N LEU A 91 -10.65 -6.33 -0.71
CA LEU A 91 -9.93 -7.18 -1.66
C LEU A 91 -10.88 -8.15 -2.40
N CYS A 92 -11.89 -8.71 -1.73
CA CYS A 92 -12.92 -9.49 -2.39
C CYS A 92 -13.71 -8.68 -3.41
N LEU A 93 -14.13 -7.46 -3.06
CA LEU A 93 -14.79 -6.53 -4.00
C LEU A 93 -13.88 -6.24 -5.20
N LYS A 94 -12.58 -5.97 -4.96
CA LYS A 94 -11.59 -5.78 -6.03
C LYS A 94 -11.52 -6.99 -6.95
N HIS A 95 -11.41 -8.18 -6.38
CA HIS A 95 -11.32 -9.43 -7.11
C HIS A 95 -12.59 -9.69 -7.95
N PHE A 96 -13.78 -9.56 -7.37
CA PHE A 96 -15.04 -9.71 -8.11
C PHE A 96 -15.17 -8.72 -9.26
N ARG A 97 -14.75 -7.47 -9.05
CA ARG A 97 -14.76 -6.46 -10.11
C ARG A 97 -13.81 -6.81 -11.26
N GLN A 98 -12.59 -7.23 -10.97
CA GLN A 98 -11.58 -7.61 -11.97
C GLN A 98 -12.00 -8.81 -12.82
N HIS A 99 -12.78 -9.73 -12.24
CA HIS A 99 -13.26 -10.94 -12.91
C HIS A 99 -14.69 -10.80 -13.48
N ASN A 100 -15.26 -9.59 -13.48
CA ASN A 100 -16.62 -9.29 -13.96
C ASN A 100 -17.74 -10.07 -13.23
N TYR A 101 -17.52 -10.47 -11.98
CA TYR A 101 -18.55 -11.08 -11.13
C TYR A 101 -19.45 -9.99 -10.51
N THR A 102 -20.22 -9.32 -11.36
CA THR A 102 -21.01 -8.12 -11.01
C THR A 102 -22.07 -8.39 -9.95
N GLU A 103 -22.78 -9.51 -10.02
CA GLU A 103 -23.82 -9.85 -9.04
C GLU A 103 -23.27 -10.04 -7.62
N ALA A 104 -22.14 -10.76 -7.49
CA ALA A 104 -21.45 -10.95 -6.22
C ALA A 104 -20.87 -9.64 -5.69
N PHE A 105 -20.28 -8.83 -6.57
CA PHE A 105 -19.76 -7.50 -6.25
C PHE A 105 -20.87 -6.59 -5.67
N GLU A 106 -21.97 -6.43 -6.39
CA GLU A 106 -23.08 -5.56 -5.96
C GLU A 106 -23.71 -6.04 -4.66
N SER A 107 -23.91 -7.35 -4.52
CA SER A 107 -24.52 -7.94 -3.31
C SER A 107 -23.65 -7.69 -2.08
N LEU A 108 -22.34 -7.91 -2.20
CA LEU A 108 -21.40 -7.70 -1.10
C LEU A 108 -21.24 -6.21 -0.78
N GLN A 109 -21.16 -5.34 -1.80
CA GLN A 109 -21.04 -3.89 -1.61
C GLN A 109 -22.28 -3.30 -0.94
N LYS A 110 -23.49 -3.69 -1.37
CA LYS A 110 -24.75 -3.23 -0.76
C LYS A 110 -24.85 -3.61 0.71
N LYS A 111 -24.38 -4.82 1.08
CA LYS A 111 -24.45 -5.33 2.47
C LYS A 111 -23.39 -4.70 3.38
N THR A 112 -22.18 -4.51 2.89
CA THR A 112 -21.03 -4.07 3.71
C THR A 112 -20.87 -2.56 3.74
N LYS A 113 -21.41 -1.84 2.74
CA LYS A 113 -21.26 -0.39 2.54
C LYS A 113 -19.81 0.08 2.43
N ILE A 114 -18.87 -0.84 2.23
CA ILE A 114 -17.45 -0.53 2.03
C ILE A 114 -17.28 -0.05 0.60
N ALA A 115 -16.77 1.18 0.44
CA ALA A 115 -16.41 1.72 -0.85
C ALA A 115 -15.08 1.11 -1.31
N LEU A 116 -15.08 0.44 -2.46
CA LEU A 116 -13.86 -0.11 -3.05
C LEU A 116 -12.93 0.99 -3.59
N GLU A 117 -13.53 2.01 -4.20
CA GLU A 117 -12.84 3.06 -4.94
C GLU A 117 -13.50 4.42 -4.71
N HIS A 118 -12.80 5.49 -5.07
CA HIS A 118 -13.35 6.83 -5.02
C HIS A 118 -14.55 6.94 -5.98
N PRO A 119 -15.67 7.60 -5.62
CA PRO A 119 -16.87 7.69 -6.46
C PRO A 119 -16.59 8.16 -7.89
N MET A 120 -15.58 9.02 -8.06
CA MET A 120 -15.14 9.53 -9.36
C MET A 120 -14.52 8.44 -10.26
N LEU A 121 -13.89 7.41 -9.71
CA LEU A 121 -13.38 6.26 -10.47
C LEU A 121 -14.54 5.38 -10.96
N THR A 122 -15.57 5.20 -10.13
CA THR A 122 -16.79 4.48 -10.52
C THR A 122 -17.52 5.22 -11.65
N ASP A 123 -17.64 6.55 -11.55
CA ASP A 123 -18.26 7.39 -12.60
C ASP A 123 -17.43 7.37 -13.90
N LEU A 124 -16.09 7.39 -13.79
CA LEU A 124 -15.20 7.23 -14.94
C LEU A 124 -15.41 5.87 -15.62
N HIS A 125 -15.48 4.77 -14.86
CA HIS A 125 -15.76 3.44 -15.42
C HIS A 125 -17.13 3.41 -16.11
N GLU A 126 -18.16 4.01 -15.52
CA GLU A 126 -19.50 4.05 -16.13
C GLU A 126 -19.49 4.82 -17.46
N LYS A 127 -18.92 6.02 -17.48
CA LYS A 127 -18.88 6.87 -18.69
C LYS A 127 -17.99 6.26 -19.78
N LEU A 128 -16.80 5.78 -19.43
CA LEU A 128 -15.82 5.30 -20.40
C LEU A 128 -16.13 3.89 -20.90
N VAL A 129 -16.40 2.94 -19.99
CA VAL A 129 -16.47 1.51 -20.31
C VAL A 129 -17.89 1.08 -20.64
N LEU A 130 -18.90 1.59 -19.91
CA LEU A 130 -20.30 1.16 -20.11
C LEU A 130 -21.02 2.00 -21.16
N LYS A 131 -20.83 3.32 -21.15
CA LYS A 131 -21.57 4.25 -22.03
C LYS A 131 -20.78 4.67 -23.28
N GLY A 132 -19.44 4.63 -23.23
CA GLY A 132 -18.58 5.11 -24.31
C GLY A 132 -18.67 6.63 -24.52
N ASP A 133 -19.02 7.39 -23.48
CA ASP A 133 -19.15 8.85 -23.53
C ASP A 133 -17.80 9.51 -23.24
N PHE A 134 -17.01 9.69 -24.29
CA PHE A 134 -15.65 10.23 -24.18
C PHE A 134 -15.63 11.70 -23.76
N ASN A 135 -16.60 12.51 -24.19
CA ASN A 135 -16.67 13.93 -23.85
C ASN A 135 -16.90 14.10 -22.34
N ALA A 136 -17.87 13.37 -21.78
CA ALA A 136 -18.13 13.41 -20.34
C ALA A 136 -16.96 12.82 -19.51
N CYS A 137 -16.16 11.92 -20.09
CA CYS A 137 -14.94 11.44 -19.44
C CYS A 137 -13.85 12.52 -19.40
N GLU A 138 -13.63 13.25 -20.49
CA GLU A 138 -12.65 14.34 -20.54
C GLU A 138 -12.98 15.43 -19.52
N GLU A 139 -14.24 15.87 -19.45
CA GLU A 139 -14.69 16.85 -18.44
C GLU A 139 -14.44 16.36 -17.01
N LEU A 140 -14.65 15.06 -16.75
CA LEU A 140 -14.42 14.46 -15.45
C LEU A 140 -12.93 14.40 -15.09
N ILE A 141 -12.05 14.15 -16.06
CA ILE A 141 -10.60 14.19 -15.87
C ILE A 141 -10.12 15.64 -15.64
N GLU A 142 -10.64 16.63 -16.37
CA GLU A 142 -10.32 18.04 -16.12
C GLU A 142 -10.73 18.46 -14.72
N LYS A 143 -11.92 18.05 -14.27
CA LYS A 143 -12.37 18.27 -12.89
C LYS A 143 -11.41 17.64 -11.88
N ALA A 144 -10.97 16.40 -12.11
CA ALA A 144 -10.01 15.74 -11.25
C ALA A 144 -8.66 16.45 -11.15
N VAL A 145 -8.20 17.07 -12.25
CA VAL A 145 -7.02 17.93 -12.28
C VAL A 145 -7.23 19.19 -11.44
N ASN A 146 -8.37 19.87 -11.62
CA ASN A 146 -8.70 21.08 -10.86
C ASN A 146 -8.86 20.82 -9.36
N ASP A 147 -9.40 19.65 -8.99
CA ASP A 147 -9.53 19.19 -7.60
C ASP A 147 -8.18 18.76 -6.99
N GLY A 148 -7.09 18.79 -7.77
CA GLY A 148 -5.73 18.52 -7.31
C GLY A 148 -5.40 17.05 -7.09
N LEU A 149 -6.24 16.13 -7.59
CA LEU A 149 -6.07 14.69 -7.39
C LEU A 149 -4.77 14.14 -8.02
N PHE A 150 -4.21 14.86 -9.01
CA PHE A 150 -2.94 14.50 -9.66
C PHE A 150 -1.71 15.18 -9.05
N ASN A 151 -1.85 16.10 -8.09
CA ASN A 151 -0.73 16.92 -7.60
C ASN A 151 0.40 16.09 -7.00
N GLN A 152 0.06 15.05 -6.23
CA GLN A 152 1.06 14.14 -5.66
C GLN A 152 1.85 13.43 -6.76
N TYR A 153 1.16 12.91 -7.78
CA TYR A 153 1.82 12.25 -8.91
C TYR A 153 2.72 13.22 -9.68
N ILE A 154 2.24 14.44 -9.98
CA ILE A 154 3.00 15.48 -10.67
C ILE A 154 4.26 15.86 -9.88
N SER A 155 4.16 15.98 -8.55
CA SER A 155 5.31 16.32 -7.69
C SER A 155 6.43 15.26 -7.68
N GLN A 156 6.09 14.01 -8.01
CA GLN A 156 7.02 12.88 -8.05
C GLN A 156 7.61 12.65 -9.45
N GLN A 157 7.15 13.38 -10.46
CA GLN A 157 7.71 13.26 -11.81
C GLN A 157 9.09 13.91 -11.88
N GLU A 158 10.03 13.23 -12.54
CA GLU A 158 11.32 13.81 -12.86
C GLU A 158 11.14 15.01 -13.81
N TYR A 159 11.69 16.17 -13.43
CA TYR A 159 11.71 17.33 -14.30
C TYR A 159 12.54 17.04 -15.56
N LYS A 160 11.90 17.08 -16.72
CA LYS A 160 12.58 16.94 -18.01
C LYS A 160 13.03 18.32 -18.50
N PRO A 161 14.33 18.62 -18.55
CA PRO A 161 14.81 19.89 -19.09
C PRO A 161 14.47 19.98 -20.59
N ARG A 162 13.86 21.09 -21.00
CA ARG A 162 13.67 21.42 -22.41
C ARG A 162 14.65 22.53 -22.78
N TRP A 163 15.59 22.20 -23.66
CA TRP A 163 16.51 23.16 -24.24
C TRP A 163 15.81 23.91 -25.38
N GLY A 164 15.69 25.22 -25.24
CA GLY A 164 15.19 26.11 -26.28
C GLY A 164 16.31 27.03 -26.78
N GLN A 165 16.32 27.34 -28.07
CA GLN A 165 17.24 28.31 -28.63
C GLN A 165 16.99 29.67 -28.00
N ILE A 166 18.02 30.29 -27.44
CA ILE A 166 17.95 31.66 -26.94
C ILE A 166 17.83 32.56 -28.17
N ILE A 167 16.63 33.05 -28.46
CA ILE A 167 16.42 34.05 -29.51
C ILE A 167 16.83 35.40 -28.91
N PRO A 168 17.87 36.07 -29.46
CA PRO A 168 18.21 37.42 -29.03
C PRO A 168 16.99 38.32 -29.27
N LYS A 169 16.58 39.10 -28.26
CA LYS A 169 15.56 40.14 -28.47
C LYS A 169 16.10 41.08 -29.54
N SER A 170 15.47 41.09 -30.71
CA SER A 170 15.81 41.97 -31.81
C SER A 170 15.76 43.41 -31.31
N THR A 171 16.93 44.02 -31.14
CA THR A 171 17.09 45.44 -30.87
C THR A 171 16.70 46.17 -32.15
N LYS A 172 15.51 46.78 -32.15
CA LYS A 172 15.14 47.81 -33.13
C LYS A 172 16.00 49.05 -32.93
#